data_AF-A0A3E4JEK2-F1
#
_entry.id   AF-A0A3E4JEK2-F1
#
_cell.length_a   1.000
_cell.length_b   1.000
_cell.length_c   1.000
_cell.angle_alpha   90.00
_cell.angle_beta   90.00
_cell.angle_gamma   90.00
#
_symmetry.space_group_name_H-M   'P 1'
#
loop_
_entity.id
_entity.type
_entity.pdbx_description
1 polymer ?
#
loop_
_entity_poly.entity_id
_entity_poly.type
_entity_poly.pdbx_seq_one_letter_code
_entity_poly.pdbx_strand_id
1 'polypeptide(L)'
;LIISEIYLFLFRTHVILGIKDNPPHGGINKINPEEYNIYSVDIYPDSLVFAVNHRHTYTYPRIDTDKEGQFPFYQPYYLLIDMQLGGSWVGAVDPKELPVEMWVDWVKYYEKR
;
A
#
# COMPACT_ATOMS: atom_id res chain seq x y z
N LEU A 1 5.69 4.57 2.84
CA LEU A 1 6.38 3.37 2.33
C LEU A 1 5.64 2.04 2.50
N ILE A 2 4.45 2.03 3.09
CA ILE A 2 3.55 0.86 3.03
C ILE A 2 3.14 0.53 1.57
N ILE A 3 3.11 1.54 0.69
CA ILE A 3 2.68 1.41 -0.72
C ILE A 3 3.61 0.51 -1.56
N SER A 4 4.94 0.56 -1.36
CA SER A 4 5.88 -0.21 -2.18
C SER A 4 5.87 -1.71 -1.82
N GLU A 5 5.77 -2.06 -0.53
CA GLU A 5 5.63 -3.45 -0.11
C GLU A 5 4.30 -4.04 -0.57
N ILE A 6 3.18 -3.32 -0.39
CA ILE A 6 1.87 -3.77 -0.89
C ILE A 6 1.91 -3.97 -2.41
N TYR A 7 2.54 -3.06 -3.15
CA TYR A 7 2.72 -3.18 -4.58
C TYR A 7 3.49 -4.45 -4.95
N LEU A 8 4.58 -4.78 -4.24
CA LEU A 8 5.36 -5.99 -4.49
C LEU A 8 4.54 -7.27 -4.29
N PHE A 9 3.60 -7.29 -3.34
CA PHE A 9 2.77 -8.47 -3.12
C PHE A 9 1.57 -8.56 -4.05
N LEU A 10 0.97 -7.43 -4.43
CA LEU A 10 0.02 -7.41 -5.54
C LEU A 10 0.72 -7.94 -6.80
N PHE A 11 1.94 -7.51 -7.07
CA PHE A 11 2.76 -8.07 -8.14
C PHE A 11 2.98 -9.58 -7.95
N ARG A 12 3.32 -10.06 -6.74
CA ARG A 12 3.49 -11.50 -6.48
C ARG A 12 2.22 -12.30 -6.78
N THR A 13 1.07 -11.90 -6.26
CA THR A 13 -0.19 -12.64 -6.45
C THR A 13 -0.62 -12.69 -7.90
N HIS A 14 -0.52 -11.58 -8.62
CA HIS A 14 -1.05 -11.53 -9.97
C HIS A 14 -0.05 -11.94 -11.05
N VAL A 15 1.23 -11.62 -10.85
CA VAL A 15 2.29 -11.90 -11.84
C VAL A 15 3.01 -13.20 -11.53
N ILE A 16 3.49 -13.38 -10.29
CA ILE A 16 4.27 -14.58 -9.91
C ILE A 16 3.37 -15.79 -9.71
N LEU A 17 2.28 -15.64 -8.98
CA LEU A 17 1.31 -16.72 -8.75
C LEU A 17 0.31 -16.84 -9.90
N GLY A 18 0.19 -15.85 -10.78
CA GLY A 18 -0.71 -15.89 -11.93
C GLY A 18 -2.20 -15.84 -11.57
N ILE A 19 -2.56 -15.30 -10.41
CA ILE A 19 -3.93 -15.13 -9.95
C ILE A 19 -4.42 -13.75 -10.41
N LYS A 20 -5.08 -13.68 -11.57
CA LYS A 20 -5.24 -12.42 -12.33
C LYS A 20 -6.41 -11.53 -11.89
N ASP A 21 -7.58 -12.11 -11.66
CA ASP A 21 -8.81 -11.30 -11.58
C ASP A 21 -9.41 -11.24 -10.17
N ASN A 22 -8.96 -12.11 -9.26
CA ASN A 22 -9.50 -12.19 -7.91
C ASN A 22 -8.42 -12.60 -6.89
N PRO A 23 -7.98 -11.71 -6.00
CA PRO A 23 -8.52 -10.36 -5.77
C PRO A 23 -8.13 -9.33 -6.82
N PRO A 24 -8.73 -8.12 -6.83
CA PRO A 24 -8.33 -7.04 -7.73
C PRO A 24 -6.89 -6.57 -7.48
N HIS A 25 -6.28 -5.92 -8.47
CA HIS A 25 -4.90 -5.42 -8.38
C HIS A 25 -4.71 -4.15 -7.54
N GLY A 26 -5.79 -3.52 -7.04
CA GLY A 26 -5.72 -2.29 -6.27
C GLY A 26 -7.00 -1.47 -6.37
N GLY A 27 -6.96 -0.24 -5.86
CA GLY A 27 -8.06 0.72 -5.93
C GLY A 27 -7.53 2.16 -5.96
N ILE A 28 -8.39 3.08 -6.41
CA ILE A 28 -8.05 4.51 -6.53
C ILE A 28 -9.00 5.30 -5.64
N ASN A 29 -8.43 6.19 -4.82
CA ASN A 29 -9.20 7.18 -4.08
C ASN A 29 -8.64 8.57 -4.34
N LYS A 30 -9.51 9.58 -4.21
CA LYS A 30 -9.11 10.98 -4.37
C LYS A 30 -8.29 11.44 -3.16
N ILE A 31 -7.21 12.15 -3.45
CA ILE A 31 -6.41 12.91 -2.47
C ILE A 31 -6.59 14.41 -2.74
N ASN A 32 -6.28 15.23 -1.74
CA ASN A 32 -6.05 16.65 -1.93
C ASN A 32 -4.52 16.92 -1.94
N PRO A 33 -3.89 17.22 -3.09
CA PRO A 33 -2.44 17.35 -3.17
C PRO A 33 -1.88 18.56 -2.40
N GLU A 34 -2.71 19.56 -2.10
CA GLU A 34 -2.32 20.78 -1.39
C GLU A 34 -2.58 20.71 0.13
N GLU A 35 -3.08 19.57 0.63
CA GLU A 35 -3.45 19.39 2.03
C GLU A 35 -2.92 18.07 2.61
N TYR A 36 -2.92 17.96 3.94
CA TYR A 36 -2.68 16.69 4.60
C TYR A 36 -3.78 15.68 4.26
N ASN A 37 -3.37 14.46 3.92
CA ASN A 37 -4.26 13.33 3.72
C ASN A 37 -3.95 12.24 4.76
N ILE A 38 -4.99 11.54 5.22
CA ILE A 38 -4.85 10.42 6.15
C ILE A 38 -4.81 9.12 5.34
N TYR A 39 -3.71 8.40 5.44
CA TYR A 39 -3.55 7.07 4.85
C TYR A 39 -3.62 6.02 5.96
N SER A 40 -4.42 4.97 5.77
CA SER A 40 -4.52 3.89 6.74
C SER A 40 -4.56 2.52 6.09
N VAL A 41 -4.05 1.53 6.82
CA VAL A 41 -4.20 0.12 6.55
C VAL A 41 -4.66 -0.56 7.83
N ASP A 42 -5.75 -1.31 7.76
CA ASP A 42 -6.15 -2.25 8.79
C ASP A 42 -5.66 -3.64 8.42
N ILE A 43 -4.96 -4.31 9.34
CA ILE A 43 -4.40 -5.64 9.14
C ILE A 43 -5.23 -6.65 9.94
N TYR A 44 -5.96 -7.50 9.22
CA TYR A 44 -6.77 -8.58 9.80
C TYR A 44 -6.16 -9.96 9.47
N PRO A 45 -6.55 -11.03 10.18
CA PRO A 45 -6.09 -12.38 9.87
C PRO A 45 -6.37 -12.81 8.43
N ASP A 46 -7.45 -12.29 7.84
CA ASP A 46 -8.00 -12.68 6.54
C ASP A 46 -7.92 -11.58 5.47
N SER A 47 -7.51 -10.37 5.82
CA SER A 47 -7.55 -9.26 4.87
C SER A 47 -6.68 -8.06 5.26
N LEU A 48 -6.28 -7.28 4.25
CA LEU A 48 -5.79 -5.91 4.42
C LEU A 48 -6.84 -4.96 3.88
N VAL A 49 -7.20 -3.94 4.66
CA VAL A 49 -8.18 -2.93 4.25
C VAL A 49 -7.50 -1.57 4.17
N PHE A 50 -7.50 -0.97 2.99
CA PHE A 50 -6.87 0.31 2.72
C PHE A 50 -7.89 1.43 2.67
N ALA A 51 -7.54 2.58 3.25
CA ALA A 51 -8.35 3.78 3.15
C ALA A 51 -7.50 5.03 2.99
N VAL A 52 -8.10 6.03 2.35
CA VAL A 52 -7.59 7.39 2.23
C VAL A 52 -8.67 8.35 2.73
N ASN A 53 -8.32 9.25 3.64
CA ASN A 53 -9.24 10.19 4.27
C ASN A 53 -10.50 9.50 4.83
N HIS A 54 -10.29 8.37 5.51
CA HIS A 54 -11.33 7.50 6.08
C HIS A 54 -12.30 6.87 5.07
N ARG A 55 -12.02 6.97 3.77
CA ARG A 55 -12.79 6.31 2.71
C ARG A 55 -12.08 5.06 2.26
N HIS A 56 -12.81 3.94 2.26
CA HIS A 56 -12.31 2.67 1.74
C HIS A 56 -11.80 2.83 0.30
N THR A 57 -10.61 2.31 0.05
CA THR A 57 -9.95 2.32 -1.27
C THR A 57 -9.98 0.94 -1.89
N TYR A 58 -9.54 -0.06 -1.13
CA TYR A 58 -9.23 -1.38 -1.64
C TYR A 58 -9.13 -2.38 -0.48
N THR A 59 -9.46 -3.64 -0.76
CA THR A 59 -9.27 -4.75 0.17
C THR A 59 -8.46 -5.84 -0.51
N TYR A 60 -7.36 -6.26 0.11
CA TYR A 60 -6.60 -7.43 -0.28
C TYR A 60 -6.99 -8.62 0.61
N PRO A 61 -7.78 -9.59 0.14
CA PRO A 61 -8.17 -10.75 0.92
C PRO A 61 -7.09 -11.84 0.91
N ARG A 62 -7.05 -12.60 2.00
CA ARG A 62 -6.54 -13.97 2.02
C ARG A 62 -7.55 -14.84 1.28
N ILE A 63 -7.12 -15.48 0.20
CA ILE A 63 -7.97 -16.39 -0.57
C ILE A 63 -7.55 -17.83 -0.31
N ASP A 64 -8.49 -18.76 -0.52
CA ASP A 64 -8.16 -20.18 -0.57
C ASP A 64 -7.43 -20.47 -1.87
N THR A 65 -6.23 -21.03 -1.77
CA THR A 65 -5.34 -21.32 -2.89
C THR A 65 -4.28 -22.34 -2.48
N ASP A 66 -3.90 -23.19 -3.43
CA ASP A 66 -2.79 -24.14 -3.29
C ASP A 66 -1.42 -23.44 -3.42
N LYS A 67 -1.40 -22.16 -3.76
CA LYS A 67 -0.17 -21.38 -4.00
C LYS A 67 0.34 -20.72 -2.73
N GLU A 68 1.53 -21.13 -2.30
CA GLU A 68 2.18 -20.59 -1.10
C GLU A 68 2.49 -19.09 -1.20
N GLY A 69 2.36 -18.40 -0.06
CA GLY A 69 2.75 -17.00 0.10
C GLY A 69 1.78 -15.99 -0.51
N GLN A 70 0.51 -16.35 -0.71
CA GLN A 70 -0.52 -15.41 -1.16
C GLN A 70 -0.83 -14.34 -0.10
N PHE A 71 -0.80 -14.69 1.20
CA PHE A 71 -1.11 -13.76 2.30
C PHE A 71 -0.12 -13.88 3.49
N PRO A 72 1.10 -13.34 3.37
CA PRO A 72 2.08 -13.37 4.46
C PRO A 72 1.96 -12.16 5.42
N PHE A 73 0.74 -11.66 5.68
CA PHE A 73 0.56 -10.33 6.28
C PHE A 73 0.17 -10.28 7.75
N TYR A 74 -0.22 -11.40 8.35
CA TYR A 74 -0.67 -11.40 9.74
C TYR A 74 0.48 -11.74 10.70
N GLN A 75 1.43 -10.81 10.80
CA GLN A 75 2.65 -10.93 11.61
C GLN A 75 3.14 -9.54 12.05
N PRO A 76 4.16 -9.43 12.93
CA PRO A 76 4.72 -8.13 13.33
C PRO A 76 5.43 -7.39 12.17
N TYR A 77 5.30 -6.06 12.15
CA TYR A 77 5.92 -5.17 11.16
C TYR A 77 6.64 -4.00 11.82
N TYR A 78 7.57 -3.41 11.07
CA TYR A 78 8.11 -2.08 11.33
C TYR A 78 7.56 -1.11 10.29
N LEU A 79 7.36 0.15 10.67
CA LEU A 79 6.89 1.18 9.75
C LEU A 79 8.07 1.88 9.10
N LEU A 80 8.06 1.93 7.76
CA LEU A 80 8.96 2.76 6.98
C LEU A 80 8.20 3.96 6.38
N ILE A 81 8.82 5.13 6.49
CA ILE A 81 8.38 6.37 5.86
C ILE A 81 9.61 6.97 5.19
N ASP A 82 9.60 6.98 3.86
CA ASP A 82 10.66 7.59 3.05
C ASP A 82 10.04 8.44 1.95
N MET A 83 10.90 9.20 1.28
CA MET A 83 10.59 9.87 0.03
C MET A 83 11.50 9.32 -1.06
N GLN A 84 10.88 8.79 -2.11
CA GLN A 84 11.60 8.20 -3.24
C GLN A 84 11.58 9.13 -4.44
N LEU A 85 12.69 9.19 -5.16
CA LEU A 85 12.83 9.95 -6.39
C LEU A 85 13.27 9.01 -7.50
N GLY A 86 12.49 9.00 -8.58
CA GLY A 86 12.75 8.21 -9.77
C GLY A 86 12.60 6.70 -9.60
N GLY A 87 12.95 5.97 -10.64
CA GLY A 87 12.87 4.51 -10.71
C GLY A 87 12.22 4.06 -12.01
N SER A 88 12.35 2.77 -12.36
CA SER A 88 11.75 2.23 -13.59
C SER A 88 10.23 2.39 -13.64
N TRP A 89 9.58 2.43 -12.48
CA TRP A 89 8.14 2.60 -12.36
C TRP A 89 7.70 4.07 -12.32
N VAL A 90 8.37 4.92 -11.53
CA VAL A 90 8.01 6.34 -11.36
C VAL A 90 8.49 7.19 -12.54
N GLY A 91 9.56 6.77 -13.22
CA GLY A 91 10.18 7.49 -14.33
C GLY A 91 11.46 8.24 -13.91
N ALA A 92 11.96 9.06 -14.83
CA ALA A 92 13.13 9.90 -14.57
C ALA A 92 12.76 11.12 -13.72
N VAL A 93 13.70 11.59 -12.89
CA VAL A 93 13.54 12.80 -12.08
C VAL A 93 13.84 14.01 -12.94
N ASP A 94 12.96 15.03 -12.94
CA ASP A 94 13.29 16.36 -13.47
C ASP A 94 14.00 17.17 -12.38
N PRO A 95 15.28 17.55 -12.56
CA PRO A 95 15.99 18.35 -11.57
C PRO A 95 15.36 19.72 -11.28
N LYS A 96 14.50 20.24 -12.18
CA LYS A 96 13.82 21.53 -11.99
C LYS A 96 12.72 21.48 -10.94
N GLU A 97 12.22 20.29 -10.62
CA GLU A 97 11.18 20.09 -9.59
C GLU A 97 11.78 19.91 -8.19
N LEU A 98 13.11 19.97 -8.07
CA LEU A 98 13.81 19.83 -6.80
C LEU A 98 14.10 21.20 -6.14
N PRO A 99 14.11 21.29 -4.80
CA PRO A 99 13.87 20.21 -3.83
C PRO A 99 12.39 19.87 -3.67
N VAL A 100 12.12 18.63 -3.24
CA VAL A 100 10.78 18.17 -2.83
C VAL A 100 10.78 17.83 -1.34
N GLU A 101 9.63 18.01 -0.70
CA GLU A 101 9.45 17.81 0.73
C GLU A 101 8.24 16.91 1.01
N MET A 102 8.30 16.15 2.10
CA MET A 102 7.19 15.32 2.59
C MET A 102 7.02 15.62 4.07
N TRP A 103 5.83 16.10 4.40
CA TRP A 103 5.49 16.53 5.75
C TRP A 103 4.58 15.47 6.38
N VAL A 104 4.96 14.99 7.56
CA VAL A 104 4.20 14.00 8.31
C VAL A 104 3.80 14.60 9.65
N ASP A 105 2.50 14.83 9.84
CA ASP A 105 1.97 15.40 11.07
C ASP A 105 1.99 14.38 12.22
N TRP A 106 1.47 13.16 11.98
CA TRP A 106 1.46 12.11 12.99
C TRP A 106 1.44 10.70 12.40
N VAL A 107 1.80 9.74 13.25
CA VAL A 107 1.57 8.31 13.06
C VAL A 107 0.75 7.79 14.24
N LYS A 108 -0.31 7.03 13.96
CA LYS A 108 -1.15 6.40 14.99
C LYS A 108 -1.23 4.90 14.74
N TYR A 109 -1.14 4.14 15.82
CA TYR A 109 -1.33 2.70 15.83
C TYR A 109 -2.54 2.37 16.71
N TYR A 110 -3.42 1.52 16.20
CA TYR A 110 -4.59 1.06 16.92
C TYR A 110 -4.57 -0.46 16.95
N GLU A 111 -4.89 -1.01 18.11
CA GLU A 111 -5.08 -2.44 18.30
C GLU A 111 -6.57 -2.69 18.61
N LYS A 112 -7.16 -3.65 17.92
CA LYS A 112 -8.54 -4.05 18.18
C LYS A 112 -8.58 -4.75 19.54
N ARG A 113 -9.38 -4.21 20.46
CA ARG A 113 -9.66 -4.84 21.75
C ARG A 113 -10.73 -5.92 21.62
#